data_AF-A0A183KD27-F1
#
_entry.id   AF-A0A183KD27-F1
#
_cell.length_a   1.000
_cell.length_b   1.000
_cell.length_c   1.000
_cell.angle_alpha   90.00
_cell.angle_beta   90.00
_cell.angle_gamma   90.00
#
_symmetry.space_group_name_H-M   'P 1'
#
loop_
_entity.id
_entity.type
_entity.pdbx_description
1 polymer ?
#
loop_
_entity_poly.entity_id
_entity_poly.type
_entity_poly.pdbx_seq_one_letter_code
_entity_poly.pdbx_strand_id
1 'polypeptide(L)'
;FINGPTIKPIWNRTLYCGNDEIPNSCLLNNQLSEINNNDHYIKKNITINNYLLRFFADCKNYIENIEKNKSAIQEYYQFLNSNYIINSYENFIKRFNLKHDLKIIFLACAYEVAAMDDYDDLSPWCSLLTPYDYPVWEYLADLKHYWRKSYGYELNYEQSCPLLGEIIQQIYNVAINFQKNNYSQNNPTLHRGSFWFGHAETILPIVAALGIFNNSIGHSTLHKLTADSFDERLKMIYDTDVPSPTMFRTSYIAPFAGNVAFLLYYCPDLEDSDNDLDKFRVKVLINEKTIAWPLASSIQPPTLDHPGETNASLTTILQYFNGCMPNNYDNNKVCSLHKTF
;
A
#
# COMPACT_ATOMS: atom_id res chain seq x y z
N PHE A 1 15.61 -27.38 -10.79
CA PHE A 1 15.14 -27.44 -12.18
C PHE A 1 16.08 -26.63 -13.05
N ILE A 2 16.94 -27.29 -13.82
CA ILE A 2 17.83 -26.69 -14.81
C ILE A 2 17.36 -27.29 -16.13
N ASN A 3 17.03 -26.45 -17.13
CA ASN A 3 16.47 -26.78 -18.45
C ASN A 3 14.92 -26.70 -18.60
N GLY A 4 14.29 -25.67 -18.01
CA GLY A 4 12.99 -25.18 -18.50
C GLY A 4 13.20 -24.00 -19.46
N PRO A 5 12.30 -23.74 -20.41
CA PRO A 5 12.36 -22.55 -21.25
C PRO A 5 12.35 -21.30 -20.37
N THR A 6 13.07 -20.25 -20.78
CA THR A 6 12.97 -18.92 -20.17
C THR A 6 11.53 -18.42 -20.31
N ILE A 7 10.74 -18.60 -19.25
CA ILE A 7 9.46 -17.91 -19.11
C ILE A 7 9.83 -16.44 -18.93
N LYS A 8 9.69 -15.63 -19.99
CA LYS A 8 9.65 -14.17 -19.82
C LYS A 8 8.44 -13.90 -18.93
N PRO A 9 8.60 -13.32 -17.72
CA PRO A 9 7.44 -12.89 -16.95
C PRO A 9 6.68 -11.86 -17.79
N ILE A 10 5.45 -12.19 -18.18
CA ILE A 10 4.54 -11.25 -18.83
C ILE A 10 4.05 -10.31 -17.74
N TRP A 11 4.70 -9.17 -17.60
CA TRP A 11 4.19 -8.07 -16.79
C TRP A 11 3.08 -7.38 -17.59
N ASN A 12 1.84 -7.88 -17.49
CA ASN A 12 0.68 -7.13 -17.96
C ASN A 12 0.47 -5.92 -17.04
N ARG A 13 1.25 -4.86 -17.24
CA ARG A 13 0.95 -3.52 -16.74
C ARG A 13 -0.04 -2.87 -17.70
N THR A 14 -1.27 -3.36 -17.71
CA THR A 14 -2.35 -2.61 -18.33
C THR A 14 -2.70 -1.48 -17.37
N LEU A 15 -1.98 -0.36 -17.46
CA LEU A 15 -2.56 0.94 -17.13
C LEU A 15 -3.70 1.11 -18.14
N TYR A 16 -4.92 0.75 -17.72
CA TYR A 16 -6.11 0.98 -18.51
C TYR A 16 -6.40 2.48 -18.47
N CYS A 17 -5.65 3.24 -19.26
CA CYS A 17 -6.10 4.55 -19.69
C CYS A 17 -7.30 4.27 -20.59
N GLY A 18 -8.52 4.43 -20.05
CA GLY A 18 -9.74 4.24 -20.80
C GLY A 18 -9.66 5.02 -22.12
N ASN A 19 -9.70 4.29 -23.23
CA ASN A 19 -10.03 4.87 -24.51
C ASN A 19 -11.50 5.27 -24.43
N ASP A 20 -11.74 6.56 -24.23
CA ASP A 20 -12.87 7.31 -24.78
C ASP A 20 -12.49 8.79 -24.64
N GLU A 21 -12.24 9.41 -25.80
CA GLU A 21 -12.12 10.86 -26.04
C GLU A 21 -11.73 11.72 -24.82
N ILE A 22 -10.42 11.91 -24.63
CA ILE A 22 -9.90 12.97 -23.76
C ILE A 22 -10.62 14.27 -24.15
N PRO A 23 -11.40 14.91 -23.25
CA PRO A 23 -12.02 16.18 -23.57
C PRO A 23 -10.93 17.16 -24.00
N ASN A 24 -11.15 17.91 -25.08
CA ASN A 24 -10.20 18.92 -25.61
C ASN A 24 -9.74 19.97 -24.58
N SER A 25 -10.27 19.97 -23.34
CA SER A 25 -9.78 20.75 -22.21
C SER A 25 -8.55 20.15 -21.49
N CYS A 26 -8.13 18.93 -21.81
CA CYS A 26 -6.92 18.30 -21.26
C CYS A 26 -5.72 18.31 -22.23
N LEU A 27 -5.89 18.91 -23.41
CA LEU A 27 -4.76 19.27 -24.26
C LEU A 27 -4.10 20.52 -23.69
N LEU A 28 -2.90 20.37 -23.12
CA LEU A 28 -1.96 21.47 -22.97
C LEU A 28 -1.57 21.93 -24.39
N ASN A 29 -2.43 22.77 -24.99
CA ASN A 29 -2.13 23.53 -26.19
C ASN A 29 -1.13 24.64 -25.85
N ASN A 30 0.08 24.25 -25.47
CA ASN A 30 1.24 25.05 -25.75
C ASN A 30 2.11 24.19 -26.65
N GLN A 31 2.07 24.49 -27.96
CA GLN A 31 3.25 24.25 -28.78
C GLN A 31 4.44 24.75 -27.97
N LEU A 32 5.47 23.90 -27.83
CA LEU A 32 6.82 24.27 -27.38
C LEU A 32 7.35 25.35 -28.32
N SER A 33 6.84 26.56 -28.14
CA SER A 33 7.27 27.78 -28.78
C SER A 33 8.38 28.32 -27.89
N GLU A 34 9.53 28.48 -28.53
CA GLU A 34 10.73 29.19 -28.11
C GLU A 34 10.71 29.74 -26.68
N ILE A 35 11.57 29.14 -25.85
CA ILE A 35 11.85 29.54 -24.47
C ILE A 35 12.22 31.03 -24.45
N ASN A 36 11.24 31.88 -24.12
CA ASN A 36 11.48 33.25 -23.73
C ASN A 36 11.84 33.27 -22.23
N ASN A 37 13.01 33.79 -21.90
CA ASN A 37 13.62 33.85 -20.56
C ASN A 37 12.86 34.69 -19.51
N ASN A 38 11.55 34.92 -19.65
CA ASN A 38 10.75 35.77 -18.77
C ASN A 38 9.55 35.08 -18.12
N ASP A 39 9.46 33.74 -18.18
CA ASP A 39 8.44 33.03 -17.39
C ASP A 39 8.82 33.03 -15.91
N HIS A 40 8.22 33.97 -15.18
CA HIS A 40 8.08 33.89 -13.74
C HIS A 40 7.39 32.57 -13.39
N TYR A 41 8.17 31.55 -13.03
CA TYR A 41 7.65 30.35 -12.39
C TYR A 41 6.82 30.78 -11.18
N ILE A 42 5.49 30.71 -11.31
CA ILE A 42 4.58 30.85 -10.17
C ILE A 42 4.91 29.67 -9.27
N LYS A 43 5.73 29.93 -8.25
CA LYS A 43 6.07 28.97 -7.22
C LYS A 43 4.77 28.62 -6.51
N LYS A 44 4.09 27.55 -6.96
CA LYS A 44 2.92 27.02 -6.26
C LYS A 44 3.38 26.71 -4.83
N ASN A 45 2.74 27.33 -3.85
CA ASN A 45 2.96 27.00 -2.45
C ASN A 45 2.44 25.58 -2.23
N ILE A 46 3.36 24.62 -2.17
CA ILE A 46 3.04 23.24 -1.78
C ILE A 46 2.94 23.22 -0.26
N THR A 47 1.73 23.12 0.27
CA THR A 47 1.51 22.93 1.70
C THR A 47 1.76 21.46 2.04
N ILE A 48 2.81 21.19 2.80
CA ILE A 48 3.09 19.84 3.31
C ILE A 48 2.13 19.56 4.47
N ASN A 49 1.30 18.53 4.35
CA ASN A 49 0.42 18.09 5.43
C ASN A 49 1.03 16.91 6.18
N ASN A 50 1.85 17.21 7.20
CA ASN A 50 2.43 16.16 8.03
C ASN A 50 1.39 15.46 8.90
N TYR A 51 0.29 16.12 9.27
CA TYR A 51 -0.74 15.51 10.10
C TYR A 51 -1.48 14.38 9.37
N LEU A 52 -1.83 14.57 8.10
CA LEU A 52 -2.59 13.59 7.31
C LEU A 52 -1.68 12.69 6.47
N LEU A 53 -0.73 13.26 5.71
CA LEU A 53 -0.04 12.51 4.65
C LEU A 53 1.36 12.05 5.05
N ARG A 54 1.94 12.65 6.08
CA ARG A 54 3.26 12.26 6.61
C ARG A 54 3.22 12.13 8.13
N PHE A 55 2.19 11.49 8.68
CA PHE A 55 2.00 11.32 10.12
C PHE A 55 3.23 10.73 10.82
N PHE A 56 4.00 9.91 10.10
CA PHE A 56 5.26 9.31 10.55
C PHE A 56 6.41 10.32 10.74
N ALA A 57 6.34 11.50 10.15
CA ALA A 57 7.40 12.51 10.20
C ALA A 57 7.42 13.25 11.54
N ASP A 58 6.26 13.42 12.18
CA ASP A 58 6.12 14.19 13.43
C ASP A 58 5.78 13.30 14.64
N CYS A 59 5.47 12.02 14.41
CA CYS A 59 5.12 11.10 15.48
C CYS A 59 6.32 10.69 16.35
N LYS A 60 6.56 11.41 17.45
CA LYS A 60 7.74 11.20 18.32
C LYS A 60 7.86 9.76 18.83
N ASN A 61 6.77 9.19 19.32
CA ASN A 61 6.76 7.79 19.79
C ASN A 61 7.19 6.81 18.71
N TYR A 62 6.74 7.02 17.46
CA TYR A 62 7.14 6.20 16.32
C TYR A 62 8.64 6.39 16.01
N ILE A 63 9.08 7.65 15.96
CA ILE A 63 10.46 8.00 15.60
C ILE A 63 11.44 7.39 16.59
N GLU A 64 11.18 7.53 17.88
CA GLU A 64 12.07 7.08 18.95
C GLU A 64 12.06 5.56 19.12
N ASN A 65 10.87 4.95 19.15
CA ASN A 65 10.75 3.53 19.51
C ASN A 65 10.89 2.58 18.32
N ILE A 66 10.68 3.05 17.08
CA ILE A 66 10.63 2.20 15.89
C ILE A 66 11.57 2.72 14.80
N GLU A 67 11.48 3.99 14.41
CA GLU A 67 12.23 4.48 13.25
C GLU A 67 13.75 4.50 13.48
N LYS A 68 14.18 4.99 14.64
CA LYS A 68 15.59 5.07 15.04
C LYS A 68 16.07 3.82 15.77
N ASN A 69 15.15 2.97 16.22
CA ASN A 69 15.47 1.78 17.01
C ASN A 69 15.80 0.58 16.10
N LYS A 70 17.08 0.19 16.06
CA LYS A 70 17.51 -0.98 15.28
C LYS A 70 16.90 -2.29 15.78
N SER A 71 16.63 -2.41 17.08
CA SER A 71 15.99 -3.61 17.65
C SER A 71 14.53 -3.75 17.21
N ALA A 72 13.87 -2.65 16.79
CA ALA A 72 12.52 -2.71 16.27
C ALA A 72 12.42 -3.41 14.90
N ILE A 73 13.55 -3.61 14.21
CA ILE A 73 13.63 -4.36 12.95
C ILE A 73 14.61 -5.52 13.09
N GLN A 74 14.63 -6.18 14.25
CA GLN A 74 15.56 -7.29 14.53
C GLN A 74 15.46 -8.41 13.49
N GLU A 75 14.26 -8.78 13.06
CA GLU A 75 14.03 -9.81 12.03
C GLU A 75 14.71 -9.47 10.69
N TYR A 76 14.72 -8.17 10.31
CA TYR A 76 15.47 -7.72 9.14
C TYR A 76 16.97 -8.01 9.28
N TYR A 77 17.55 -7.72 10.44
CA TYR A 77 18.97 -7.95 10.68
C TYR A 77 19.32 -9.43 10.82
N GLN A 78 18.44 -10.23 11.41
CA GLN A 78 18.60 -11.69 11.46
C GLN A 78 18.60 -12.27 10.04
N PHE A 79 17.64 -11.89 9.20
CA PHE A 79 17.60 -12.36 7.82
C PHE A 79 18.77 -11.84 6.98
N LEU A 80 19.18 -10.58 7.17
CA LEU A 80 20.36 -10.00 6.51
C LEU A 80 21.64 -10.80 6.76
N ASN A 81 21.76 -11.40 7.95
CA ASN A 81 22.91 -12.22 8.35
C ASN A 81 22.68 -13.73 8.13
N SER A 82 21.58 -14.12 7.47
CA SER A 82 21.24 -15.53 7.25
C SER A 82 22.07 -16.17 6.13
N ASN A 83 22.05 -17.50 6.10
CA ASN A 83 22.66 -18.28 5.01
C ASN A 83 22.03 -17.97 3.65
N TYR A 84 20.78 -17.50 3.58
CA TYR A 84 20.15 -17.15 2.30
C TYR A 84 20.85 -15.96 1.63
N ILE A 85 21.14 -14.91 2.41
CA ILE A 85 21.87 -13.73 1.92
C ILE A 85 23.32 -14.10 1.62
N ILE A 86 23.99 -14.85 2.50
CA ILE A 86 25.37 -15.30 2.28
C ILE A 86 25.48 -16.11 0.99
N ASN A 87 24.60 -17.08 0.77
CA ASN A 87 24.57 -17.91 -0.44
C ASN A 87 24.31 -17.08 -1.69
N SER A 88 23.42 -16.08 -1.63
CA SER A 88 23.17 -15.13 -2.74
C SER A 88 24.48 -14.41 -3.13
N TYR A 89 25.21 -13.89 -2.13
CA TYR A 89 26.52 -13.25 -2.34
C TYR A 89 27.58 -14.21 -2.89
N GLU A 90 27.73 -15.40 -2.33
CA GLU A 90 28.72 -16.39 -2.77
C GLU A 90 28.46 -16.83 -4.22
N ASN A 91 27.19 -17.05 -4.59
CA ASN A 91 26.79 -17.37 -5.96
C ASN A 91 27.09 -16.23 -6.94
N PHE A 92 26.93 -14.98 -6.52
CA PHE A 92 27.31 -13.82 -7.33
C PHE A 92 28.83 -13.74 -7.53
N ILE A 93 29.62 -13.82 -6.45
CA ILE A 93 31.08 -13.77 -6.50
C ILE A 93 31.62 -14.90 -7.39
N LYS A 94 31.06 -16.12 -7.28
CA LYS A 94 31.48 -17.26 -8.10
C LYS A 94 31.25 -17.05 -9.60
N ARG A 95 30.15 -16.38 -9.99
CA ARG A 95 29.80 -16.15 -11.40
C ARG A 95 30.61 -15.02 -12.03
N PHE A 96 30.86 -13.94 -11.29
CA PHE A 96 31.43 -12.71 -11.85
C PHE A 96 32.85 -12.40 -11.35
N ASN A 97 33.32 -13.08 -10.31
CA ASN A 97 34.59 -12.80 -9.62
C ASN A 97 34.71 -11.33 -9.15
N LEU A 98 33.59 -10.75 -8.72
CA LEU A 98 33.47 -9.37 -8.26
C LEU A 98 32.87 -9.32 -6.86
N LYS A 99 33.41 -8.45 -6.00
CA LYS A 99 32.83 -8.11 -4.70
C LYS A 99 32.06 -6.80 -4.84
N HIS A 100 30.74 -6.92 -5.03
CA HIS A 100 29.83 -5.78 -5.05
C HIS A 100 28.66 -6.01 -4.09
N ASP A 101 28.01 -4.92 -3.70
CA ASP A 101 26.79 -4.97 -2.88
C ASP A 101 25.61 -5.41 -3.76
N LEU A 102 25.15 -6.65 -3.56
CA LEU A 102 24.02 -7.21 -4.30
C LEU A 102 22.73 -6.44 -4.06
N LYS A 103 22.59 -5.75 -2.93
CA LYS A 103 21.47 -4.85 -2.67
C LYS A 103 21.46 -3.70 -3.66
N ILE A 104 22.63 -3.13 -3.97
CA ILE A 104 22.75 -2.04 -4.94
C ILE A 104 22.38 -2.55 -6.34
N ILE A 105 22.83 -3.76 -6.71
CA ILE A 105 22.48 -4.39 -7.99
C ILE A 105 20.97 -4.64 -8.09
N PHE A 106 20.37 -5.18 -7.03
CA PHE A 106 18.92 -5.41 -6.93
C PHE A 106 18.12 -4.11 -7.09
N LEU A 107 18.54 -3.03 -6.39
CA LEU A 107 17.89 -1.74 -6.51
C LEU A 107 18.10 -1.10 -7.89
N ALA A 108 19.31 -1.17 -8.45
CA ALA A 108 19.60 -0.64 -9.78
C ALA A 108 18.74 -1.31 -10.85
N CYS A 109 18.60 -2.64 -10.78
CA CYS A 109 17.65 -3.41 -11.60
C CYS A 109 16.21 -2.87 -11.45
N ALA A 110 15.72 -2.73 -10.21
CA ALA A 110 14.36 -2.26 -9.97
C ALA A 110 14.12 -0.82 -10.47
N TYR A 111 15.08 0.10 -10.27
CA TYR A 111 14.97 1.48 -10.72
C TYR A 111 15.07 1.61 -12.24
N GLU A 112 15.97 0.87 -12.88
CA GLU A 112 16.14 0.90 -14.34
C GLU A 112 14.89 0.33 -15.02
N VAL A 113 14.35 -0.80 -14.54
CA VAL A 113 13.08 -1.36 -15.04
C VAL A 113 11.91 -0.39 -14.83
N ALA A 114 11.92 0.41 -13.77
CA ALA A 114 10.86 1.38 -13.52
C ALA A 114 10.99 2.67 -14.37
N ALA A 115 12.18 2.96 -14.90
CA ALA A 115 12.48 4.19 -15.63
C ALA A 115 12.57 3.99 -17.15
N MET A 116 12.86 2.78 -17.63
CA MET A 116 12.98 2.46 -19.05
C MET A 116 11.63 2.10 -19.68
N ASP A 117 11.52 2.34 -20.99
CA ASP A 117 10.32 2.03 -21.76
C ASP A 117 10.21 0.52 -22.02
N ASP A 118 8.98 0.03 -22.24
CA ASP A 118 8.68 -1.40 -22.46
C ASP A 118 9.39 -2.03 -23.68
N TYR A 119 9.97 -1.20 -24.56
CA TYR A 119 10.69 -1.64 -25.75
C TYR A 119 12.20 -1.87 -25.52
N ASP A 120 12.73 -1.46 -24.36
CA ASP A 120 14.12 -1.69 -24.02
C ASP A 120 14.37 -3.15 -23.60
N ASP A 121 15.57 -3.66 -23.90
CA ASP A 121 16.01 -4.96 -23.42
C ASP A 121 15.97 -5.02 -21.88
N LEU A 122 15.89 -6.25 -21.33
CA LEU A 122 15.97 -6.45 -19.88
C LEU A 122 17.17 -5.71 -19.30
N SER A 123 16.92 -4.83 -18.31
CA SER A 123 17.95 -4.08 -17.57
C SER A 123 19.20 -4.95 -17.33
N PRO A 124 20.40 -4.50 -17.78
CA PRO A 124 21.63 -5.25 -17.57
C PRO A 124 21.89 -5.55 -16.09
N TRP A 125 21.46 -4.69 -15.17
CA TRP A 125 21.53 -4.95 -13.73
C TRP A 125 20.71 -6.17 -13.32
N CYS A 126 19.54 -6.37 -13.92
CA CYS A 126 18.70 -7.54 -13.66
C CYS A 126 19.33 -8.84 -14.16
N SER A 127 20.13 -8.79 -15.24
CA SER A 127 20.84 -9.97 -15.77
C SER A 127 21.92 -10.52 -14.82
N LEU A 128 22.39 -9.68 -13.88
CA LEU A 128 23.35 -10.07 -12.86
C LEU A 128 22.71 -10.90 -11.74
N LEU A 129 21.39 -10.86 -11.59
CA LEU A 129 20.62 -11.58 -10.58
C LEU A 129 20.13 -12.93 -11.11
N THR A 130 20.01 -13.90 -10.22
CA THR A 130 19.41 -15.22 -10.49
C THR A 130 17.96 -15.28 -9.99
N PRO A 131 17.17 -16.27 -10.46
CA PRO A 131 15.85 -16.55 -9.88
C PRO A 131 15.87 -16.79 -8.36
N TYR A 132 17.01 -17.21 -7.78
CA TYR A 132 17.17 -17.34 -6.33
C TYR A 132 17.30 -15.99 -5.62
N ASP A 133 17.98 -15.03 -6.26
CA ASP A 133 18.28 -13.74 -5.64
C ASP A 133 17.02 -12.89 -5.44
N TYR A 134 16.11 -12.86 -6.43
CA TYR A 134 14.89 -12.05 -6.36
C TYR A 134 14.06 -12.25 -5.09
N PRO A 135 13.60 -13.46 -4.75
CA PRO A 135 12.78 -13.64 -3.56
C PRO A 135 13.56 -13.40 -2.25
N VAL A 136 14.87 -13.66 -2.23
CA VAL A 136 15.72 -13.36 -1.05
C VAL A 136 15.77 -11.86 -0.78
N TRP A 137 16.08 -11.06 -1.81
CA TRP A 137 16.20 -9.61 -1.67
C TRP A 137 14.84 -8.92 -1.52
N GLU A 138 13.77 -9.44 -2.15
CA GLU A 138 12.40 -9.01 -1.91
C GLU A 138 12.00 -9.26 -0.45
N TYR A 139 12.26 -10.46 0.09
CA TYR A 139 11.91 -10.79 1.46
C TYR A 139 12.64 -9.94 2.50
N LEU A 140 13.92 -9.65 2.26
CA LEU A 140 14.67 -8.72 3.08
C LEU A 140 14.03 -7.32 3.11
N ALA A 141 13.53 -6.83 1.97
CA ALA A 141 12.78 -5.57 1.92
C ALA A 141 11.45 -5.68 2.67
N ASP A 142 10.72 -6.78 2.49
CA ASP A 142 9.45 -7.02 3.18
C ASP A 142 9.58 -7.04 4.69
N LEU A 143 10.59 -7.70 5.24
CA LEU A 143 10.88 -7.68 6.68
C LEU A 143 11.09 -6.24 7.17
N LYS A 144 11.85 -5.43 6.42
CA LYS A 144 12.09 -4.03 6.80
C LYS A 144 10.78 -3.23 6.85
N HIS A 145 9.94 -3.34 5.82
CA HIS A 145 8.69 -2.57 5.71
C HIS A 145 7.61 -3.10 6.67
N TYR A 146 7.48 -4.41 6.82
CA TYR A 146 6.56 -5.05 7.77
C TYR A 146 6.79 -4.53 9.19
N TRP A 147 8.04 -4.64 9.66
CA TRP A 147 8.38 -4.28 11.03
C TRP A 147 8.37 -2.78 11.29
N ARG A 148 8.76 -1.96 10.30
CA ARG A 148 8.92 -0.51 10.49
C ARG A 148 7.71 0.32 10.09
N LYS A 149 6.82 -0.18 9.23
CA LYS A 149 5.76 0.62 8.58
C LYS A 149 4.41 -0.09 8.49
N SER A 150 4.28 -1.31 9.00
CA SER A 150 3.05 -2.10 8.92
C SER A 150 2.86 -2.93 10.20
N TYR A 151 2.40 -4.17 10.11
CA TYR A 151 1.97 -5.01 11.24
C TYR A 151 3.03 -5.39 12.28
N GLY A 152 4.29 -4.96 12.15
CA GLY A 152 5.31 -5.17 13.18
C GLY A 152 4.86 -4.69 14.57
N TYR A 153 4.26 -3.51 14.60
CA TYR A 153 3.79 -2.84 15.82
C TYR A 153 2.49 -2.08 15.55
N GLU A 154 1.59 -2.06 16.52
CA GLU A 154 0.31 -1.34 16.42
C GLU A 154 0.50 0.15 16.12
N LEU A 155 1.47 0.78 16.77
CA LEU A 155 1.83 2.18 16.56
C LEU A 155 2.16 2.52 15.09
N ASN A 156 2.63 1.56 14.29
CA ASN A 156 2.94 1.81 12.88
C ASN A 156 1.72 2.22 12.07
N TYR A 157 0.55 1.66 12.37
CA TYR A 157 -0.69 1.93 11.64
C TYR A 157 -1.71 2.74 12.45
N GLU A 158 -1.64 2.75 13.78
CA GLU A 158 -2.46 3.63 14.63
C GLU A 158 -2.20 5.12 14.32
N GLN A 159 -0.94 5.48 14.06
CA GLN A 159 -0.57 6.85 13.65
C GLN A 159 -1.18 7.28 12.31
N SER A 160 -1.75 6.37 11.52
CA SER A 160 -2.43 6.70 10.25
C SER A 160 -3.90 7.11 10.44
N CYS A 161 -4.43 6.96 11.66
CA CYS A 161 -5.80 7.34 12.01
C CYS A 161 -6.20 8.77 11.58
N PRO A 162 -5.35 9.81 11.66
CA PRO A 162 -5.73 11.14 11.16
C PRO A 162 -6.22 11.13 9.71
N LEU A 163 -5.53 10.44 8.82
CA LEU A 163 -5.92 10.31 7.42
C LEU A 163 -7.13 9.39 7.26
N LEU A 164 -7.15 8.26 7.96
CA LEU A 164 -8.25 7.30 7.86
C LEU A 164 -9.57 7.87 8.41
N GLY A 165 -9.51 8.62 9.49
CA GLY A 165 -10.64 9.36 10.04
C GLY A 165 -11.14 10.43 9.08
N GLU A 166 -10.24 11.16 8.42
CA GLU A 166 -10.60 12.15 7.39
C GLU A 166 -11.28 11.48 6.18
N ILE A 167 -10.77 10.33 5.71
CA ILE A 167 -11.41 9.49 4.67
C ILE A 167 -12.85 9.16 5.06
N ILE A 168 -13.01 8.54 6.23
CA ILE A 168 -14.29 7.99 6.67
C ILE A 168 -15.28 9.12 6.94
N GLN A 169 -14.82 10.24 7.49
CA GLN A 169 -15.65 11.42 7.70
C GLN A 169 -16.15 12.01 6.37
N GLN A 170 -15.31 12.07 5.35
CA GLN A 170 -15.73 12.53 4.02
C GLN A 170 -16.77 11.58 3.39
N ILE A 171 -16.54 10.27 3.46
CA ILE A 171 -17.49 9.24 3.02
C ILE A 171 -18.83 9.38 3.75
N TYR A 172 -18.80 9.54 5.07
CA TYR A 172 -19.99 9.75 5.90
C TYR A 172 -20.75 11.02 5.50
N ASN A 173 -20.05 12.14 5.32
CA ASN A 173 -20.67 13.40 4.91
C ASN A 173 -21.36 13.28 3.55
N VAL A 174 -20.74 12.57 2.59
CA VAL A 174 -21.38 12.26 1.30
C VAL A 174 -22.65 11.45 1.49
N ALA A 175 -22.61 10.37 2.28
CA ALA A 175 -23.79 9.51 2.52
C ALA A 175 -24.95 10.29 3.16
N ILE A 176 -24.68 11.09 4.19
CA ILE A 176 -25.70 11.91 4.86
C ILE A 176 -26.29 12.97 3.92
N ASN A 177 -25.45 13.64 3.13
CA ASN A 177 -25.92 14.63 2.17
C ASN A 177 -26.77 13.99 1.06
N PHE A 178 -26.43 12.76 0.65
CA PHE A 178 -27.23 12.00 -0.30
C PHE A 178 -28.62 11.70 0.25
N GLN A 179 -28.70 11.18 1.48
CA GLN A 179 -29.99 10.90 2.17
C GLN A 179 -30.88 12.13 2.33
N LYS A 180 -30.29 13.31 2.56
CA LYS A 180 -31.02 14.57 2.69
C LYS A 180 -31.53 15.13 1.36
N ASN A 181 -31.40 14.40 0.25
CA ASN A 181 -31.71 14.85 -1.11
C ASN A 181 -30.92 16.10 -1.55
N ASN A 182 -29.76 16.35 -0.93
CA ASN A 182 -28.87 17.46 -1.30
C ASN A 182 -27.87 17.08 -2.42
N TYR A 183 -28.00 15.87 -2.98
CA TYR A 183 -27.22 15.37 -4.12
C TYR A 183 -27.97 15.59 -5.44
N SER A 184 -27.91 16.81 -5.98
CA SER A 184 -28.20 17.01 -7.40
C SER A 184 -26.95 16.65 -8.20
N GLN A 185 -27.05 15.73 -9.17
CA GLN A 185 -25.90 15.36 -10.03
C GLN A 185 -25.28 16.60 -10.72
N ASN A 186 -26.09 17.63 -10.97
CA ASN A 186 -25.69 18.88 -11.61
C ASN A 186 -25.10 19.91 -10.63
N ASN A 187 -25.03 19.62 -9.33
CA ASN A 187 -24.45 20.54 -8.36
C ASN A 187 -22.91 20.54 -8.48
N PRO A 188 -22.26 21.64 -8.92
CA PRO A 188 -20.82 21.70 -9.08
C PRO A 188 -20.07 21.75 -7.74
N THR A 189 -20.75 22.09 -6.64
CA THR A 189 -20.17 22.13 -5.28
C THR A 189 -20.20 20.79 -4.57
N LEU A 190 -20.79 19.78 -5.21
CA LEU A 190 -20.92 18.44 -4.67
C LEU A 190 -19.55 17.77 -4.57
N HIS A 191 -19.19 17.35 -3.36
CA HIS A 191 -17.94 16.62 -3.16
C HIS A 191 -18.04 15.22 -3.80
N ARG A 192 -17.34 15.01 -4.91
CA ARG A 192 -17.37 13.74 -5.67
C ARG A 192 -16.18 12.83 -5.41
N GLY A 193 -15.09 13.37 -4.85
CA GLY A 193 -13.91 12.60 -4.55
C GLY A 193 -12.80 13.46 -3.97
N SER A 194 -11.94 12.80 -3.22
CA SER A 194 -10.69 13.34 -2.68
C SER A 194 -9.53 12.53 -3.22
N PHE A 195 -8.48 13.23 -3.64
CA PHE A 195 -7.24 12.62 -4.11
C PHE A 195 -6.11 13.10 -3.21
N TRP A 196 -5.44 12.17 -2.56
CA TRP A 196 -4.24 12.47 -1.78
C TRP A 196 -3.03 11.77 -2.35
N PHE A 197 -1.91 12.50 -2.32
CA PHE A 197 -0.64 12.03 -2.82
C PHE A 197 0.32 11.96 -1.63
N GLY A 198 0.68 10.75 -1.26
CA GLY A 198 1.57 10.45 -0.14
C GLY A 198 2.79 9.65 -0.59
N HIS A 199 3.36 8.91 0.35
CA HIS A 199 4.50 8.02 0.12
C HIS A 199 4.10 6.55 0.32
N ALA A 200 5.00 5.62 0.01
CA ALA A 200 4.82 4.22 0.40
C ALA A 200 4.64 4.09 1.93
N GLU A 201 5.31 4.96 2.69
CA GLU A 201 5.16 5.11 4.13
C GLU A 201 3.80 5.68 4.59
N THR A 202 2.96 6.17 3.66
CA THR A 202 1.56 6.51 3.92
C THR A 202 0.66 5.31 3.62
N ILE A 203 0.89 4.64 2.49
CA ILE A 203 0.08 3.51 2.01
C ILE A 203 0.19 2.31 2.96
N LEU A 204 1.40 1.91 3.34
CA LEU A 204 1.64 0.72 4.16
C LEU A 204 0.89 0.76 5.52
N PRO A 205 0.96 1.87 6.30
CA PRO A 205 0.14 2.04 7.50
C PRO A 205 -1.36 2.01 7.26
N ILE A 206 -1.86 2.67 6.19
CA ILE A 206 -3.30 2.69 5.89
C ILE A 206 -3.82 1.30 5.57
N VAL A 207 -3.12 0.57 4.70
CA VAL A 207 -3.48 -0.82 4.36
C VAL A 207 -3.42 -1.72 5.60
N ALA A 208 -2.46 -1.48 6.48
CA ALA A 208 -2.36 -2.19 7.75
C ALA A 208 -3.51 -1.88 8.72
N ALA A 209 -3.92 -0.62 8.82
CA ALA A 209 -5.07 -0.21 9.64
C ALA A 209 -6.39 -0.81 9.14
N LEU A 210 -6.49 -1.13 7.85
CA LEU A 210 -7.63 -1.85 7.26
C LEU A 210 -7.62 -3.36 7.53
N GLY A 211 -6.53 -3.90 8.08
CA GLY A 211 -6.34 -5.34 8.34
C GLY A 211 -6.01 -6.17 7.09
N ILE A 212 -5.79 -5.54 5.93
CA ILE A 212 -5.55 -6.21 4.64
C ILE A 212 -4.08 -6.67 4.53
N PHE A 213 -3.84 -7.86 3.95
CA PHE A 213 -2.53 -8.52 3.90
C PHE A 213 -1.93 -8.83 5.29
N ASN A 214 -2.80 -9.30 6.21
CA ASN A 214 -2.41 -9.75 7.53
C ASN A 214 -2.64 -11.26 7.70
N ASN A 215 -1.57 -12.05 7.75
CA ASN A 215 -1.62 -13.49 7.99
C ASN A 215 -2.22 -13.89 9.35
N SER A 216 -2.39 -12.96 10.29
CA SER A 216 -3.02 -13.25 11.59
C SER A 216 -4.55 -13.27 11.53
N ILE A 217 -5.16 -12.74 10.47
CA ILE A 217 -6.61 -12.65 10.35
C ILE A 217 -7.23 -14.04 10.27
N GLY A 218 -8.16 -14.33 11.17
CA GLY A 218 -8.83 -15.63 11.27
C GLY A 218 -8.05 -16.71 12.02
N HIS A 219 -6.87 -16.38 12.55
CA HIS A 219 -6.05 -17.29 13.35
C HIS A 219 -6.11 -16.92 14.84
N SER A 220 -6.08 -17.93 15.72
CA SER A 220 -6.03 -17.74 17.18
C SER A 220 -4.68 -17.24 17.67
N THR A 221 -3.63 -17.42 16.86
CA THR A 221 -2.26 -17.00 17.14
C THR A 221 -1.85 -15.86 16.22
N LEU A 222 -1.01 -14.97 16.73
CA LEU A 222 -0.43 -13.89 15.95
C LEU A 222 0.66 -14.44 15.01
N HIS A 223 0.47 -14.26 13.71
CA HIS A 223 1.41 -14.68 12.67
C HIS A 223 2.18 -13.46 12.15
N LYS A 224 3.40 -13.26 12.67
CA LYS A 224 4.30 -12.19 12.23
C LYS A 224 5.26 -12.65 11.14
N LEU A 225 5.71 -11.72 10.30
CA LEU A 225 6.76 -11.97 9.32
C LEU A 225 8.12 -12.05 10.03
N THR A 226 8.82 -13.17 9.96
CA THR A 226 10.07 -13.41 10.71
C THR A 226 11.23 -13.80 9.81
N ALA A 227 12.46 -13.68 10.26
CA ALA A 227 13.63 -14.10 9.48
C ALA A 227 13.55 -15.58 9.06
N ASP A 228 13.03 -16.43 9.95
CA ASP A 228 13.01 -17.88 9.77
C ASP A 228 11.82 -18.37 8.91
N SER A 229 10.82 -17.52 8.62
CA SER A 229 9.66 -17.88 7.79
C SER A 229 9.90 -17.76 6.27
N PHE A 230 11.14 -17.62 5.82
CA PHE A 230 11.45 -17.46 4.38
C PHE A 230 11.06 -18.70 3.56
N ASP A 231 11.38 -19.91 4.01
CA ASP A 231 11.03 -21.14 3.28
C ASP A 231 9.51 -21.34 3.17
N GLU A 232 8.77 -21.03 4.25
CA GLU A 232 7.31 -21.05 4.23
C GLU A 232 6.77 -20.05 3.21
N ARG A 233 7.32 -18.84 3.17
CA ARG A 233 6.96 -17.84 2.17
C ARG A 233 7.23 -18.32 0.75
N LEU A 234 8.38 -18.94 0.48
CA LEU A 234 8.69 -19.48 -0.84
C LEU A 234 7.66 -20.54 -1.27
N LYS A 235 7.29 -21.44 -0.37
CA LYS A 235 6.22 -22.43 -0.64
C LYS A 235 4.90 -21.75 -0.98
N MET A 236 4.51 -20.72 -0.23
CA MET A 236 3.30 -19.95 -0.52
C MET A 236 3.37 -19.12 -1.82
N ILE A 237 4.56 -18.89 -2.39
CA ILE A 237 4.72 -18.19 -3.68
C ILE A 237 4.75 -19.19 -4.84
N TYR A 238 5.38 -20.34 -4.67
CA TYR A 238 5.69 -21.27 -5.76
C TYR A 238 4.81 -22.54 -5.78
N ASP A 239 4.31 -23.00 -4.63
CA ASP A 239 3.57 -24.26 -4.52
C ASP A 239 2.05 -24.07 -4.50
N THR A 240 1.56 -22.82 -4.50
CA THR A 240 0.12 -22.50 -4.53
C THR A 240 -0.21 -21.74 -5.81
N ASP A 241 -1.25 -22.18 -6.53
CA ASP A 241 -1.73 -21.53 -7.76
C ASP A 241 -2.18 -20.07 -7.54
N VAL A 242 -2.49 -19.70 -6.28
CA VAL A 242 -2.85 -18.34 -5.89
C VAL A 242 -2.14 -18.00 -4.57
N PRO A 243 -1.29 -16.95 -4.52
CA PRO A 243 -0.71 -16.46 -3.27
C PRO A 243 -1.82 -16.13 -2.28
N SER A 244 -1.63 -16.46 -1.00
CA SER A 244 -2.62 -16.15 0.03
C SER A 244 -3.04 -14.67 -0.04
N PRO A 245 -4.36 -14.36 -0.07
CA PRO A 245 -4.82 -12.97 -0.11
C PRO A 245 -4.43 -12.19 1.14
N THR A 246 -4.03 -12.88 2.21
CA THR A 246 -3.54 -12.30 3.47
C THR A 246 -2.02 -12.12 3.50
N MET A 247 -1.28 -12.57 2.48
CA MET A 247 0.18 -12.48 2.48
C MET A 247 0.67 -11.04 2.34
N PHE A 248 1.48 -10.59 3.30
CA PHE A 248 2.19 -9.32 3.21
C PHE A 248 3.31 -9.37 2.16
N ARG A 249 3.23 -8.53 1.13
CA ARG A 249 4.32 -8.25 0.18
C ARG A 249 4.33 -6.76 -0.16
N THR A 250 5.43 -6.07 0.15
CA THR A 250 5.56 -4.63 -0.06
C THR A 250 5.39 -4.27 -1.54
N SER A 251 5.95 -5.10 -2.43
CA SER A 251 5.85 -4.97 -3.88
C SER A 251 4.41 -5.02 -4.42
N TYR A 252 3.49 -5.71 -3.72
CA TYR A 252 2.07 -5.79 -4.07
C TYR A 252 1.22 -4.71 -3.40
N ILE A 253 1.69 -4.17 -2.28
CA ILE A 253 0.94 -3.19 -1.48
C ILE A 253 1.27 -1.77 -1.94
N ALA A 254 2.55 -1.43 -2.01
CA ALA A 254 3.05 -0.09 -2.31
C ALA A 254 4.16 -0.11 -3.38
N PRO A 255 3.86 -0.56 -4.62
CA PRO A 255 4.78 -0.39 -5.75
C PRO A 255 4.93 1.10 -6.12
N PHE A 256 5.81 1.41 -7.07
CA PHE A 256 5.78 2.73 -7.72
C PHE A 256 4.40 3.00 -8.31
N ALA A 257 3.89 4.22 -8.08
CA ALA A 257 2.52 4.63 -8.40
C ALA A 257 1.42 3.79 -7.72
N GLY A 258 1.74 3.07 -6.64
CA GLY A 258 0.75 2.32 -5.88
C GLY A 258 -0.34 3.24 -5.28
N ASN A 259 -1.56 2.70 -5.15
CA ASN A 259 -2.72 3.44 -4.69
C ASN A 259 -3.67 2.59 -3.84
N VAL A 260 -4.46 3.28 -3.00
CA VAL A 260 -5.56 2.72 -2.23
C VAL A 260 -6.79 3.58 -2.51
N ALA A 261 -7.88 2.97 -2.96
CA ALA A 261 -9.12 3.66 -3.24
C ALA A 261 -10.26 3.16 -2.35
N PHE A 262 -11.08 4.10 -1.88
CA PHE A 262 -12.33 3.82 -1.17
C PHE A 262 -13.48 4.28 -2.06
N LEU A 263 -14.36 3.35 -2.42
CA LEU A 263 -15.49 3.59 -3.30
C LEU A 263 -16.77 3.44 -2.50
N LEU A 264 -17.56 4.51 -2.43
CA LEU A 264 -18.87 4.53 -1.76
C LEU A 264 -19.97 4.18 -2.77
N TYR A 265 -20.80 3.20 -2.42
CA TYR A 265 -21.97 2.79 -3.18
C TYR A 265 -23.22 2.95 -2.33
N TYR A 266 -24.34 3.28 -2.98
CA TYR A 266 -25.67 3.23 -2.39
C TYR A 266 -26.42 2.04 -3.00
N CYS A 267 -26.90 1.15 -2.14
CA CYS A 267 -27.57 -0.10 -2.48
C CYS A 267 -29.02 -0.03 -1.97
N PRO A 268 -29.98 0.45 -2.78
CA PRO A 268 -31.36 0.67 -2.34
C PRO A 268 -32.12 -0.62 -2.02
N ASP A 269 -31.72 -1.73 -2.65
CA ASP A 269 -32.42 -3.03 -2.58
C ASP A 269 -32.03 -3.84 -1.33
N LEU A 270 -31.26 -3.26 -0.39
CA LEU A 270 -31.01 -3.86 0.91
C LEU A 270 -32.23 -3.62 1.80
N GLU A 271 -33.25 -4.47 1.64
CA GLU A 271 -34.58 -4.34 2.26
C GLU A 271 -34.58 -4.53 3.79
N ASP A 272 -33.57 -5.20 4.36
CA ASP A 272 -33.52 -5.60 5.78
C ASP A 272 -32.68 -4.69 6.70
N SER A 273 -32.32 -3.47 6.27
CA SER A 273 -31.52 -2.57 7.12
C SER A 273 -32.38 -1.69 8.04
N ASP A 274 -32.32 -1.92 9.35
CA ASP A 274 -32.91 -1.03 10.38
C ASP A 274 -32.26 0.37 10.39
N ASN A 275 -31.05 0.50 9.84
CA ASN A 275 -30.30 1.74 9.75
C ASN A 275 -30.04 2.11 8.28
N ASP A 276 -30.50 3.29 7.86
CA ASP A 276 -30.33 3.75 6.47
C ASP A 276 -28.86 3.90 6.03
N LEU A 277 -27.90 3.98 6.98
CA LEU A 277 -26.47 3.96 6.65
C LEU A 277 -25.97 2.58 6.20
N ASP A 278 -26.68 1.50 6.51
CA ASP A 278 -26.29 0.15 6.05
C ASP A 278 -26.54 -0.06 4.55
N LYS A 279 -27.43 0.74 3.97
CA LYS A 279 -27.62 0.84 2.51
C LYS A 279 -26.40 1.42 1.81
N PHE A 280 -25.49 2.06 2.53
CA PHE A 280 -24.23 2.53 2.00
C PHE A 280 -23.13 1.50 2.23
N ARG A 281 -22.45 1.11 1.16
CA ARG A 281 -21.38 0.12 1.18
C ARG A 281 -20.08 0.77 0.70
N VAL A 282 -18.97 0.49 1.38
CA VAL A 282 -17.65 0.98 0.96
C VAL A 282 -16.81 -0.20 0.51
N LYS A 283 -16.28 -0.10 -0.71
CA LYS A 283 -15.33 -1.05 -1.29
C LYS A 283 -13.93 -0.47 -1.24
N VAL A 284 -12.95 -1.29 -0.88
CA VAL A 284 -11.53 -0.92 -0.92
C VAL A 284 -10.86 -1.57 -2.13
N LEU A 285 -10.08 -0.79 -2.87
CA LEU A 285 -9.18 -1.29 -3.91
C LEU A 285 -7.73 -1.02 -3.51
N ILE A 286 -6.86 -2.00 -3.74
CA ILE A 286 -5.41 -1.85 -3.60
C ILE A 286 -4.80 -2.03 -4.99
N ASN A 287 -4.16 -0.99 -5.52
CA ASN A 287 -3.58 -0.98 -6.87
C ASN A 287 -4.60 -1.43 -7.92
N GLU A 288 -5.75 -0.72 -7.94
CA GLU A 288 -6.94 -1.00 -8.77
C GLU A 288 -7.57 -2.40 -8.61
N LYS A 289 -7.04 -3.26 -7.75
CA LYS A 289 -7.54 -4.62 -7.55
C LYS A 289 -8.48 -4.66 -6.36
N THR A 290 -9.56 -5.41 -6.56
CA THR A 290 -10.48 -5.74 -5.48
C THR A 290 -9.83 -6.75 -4.56
N ILE A 291 -9.81 -6.46 -3.25
CA ILE A 291 -9.26 -7.34 -2.23
C ILE A 291 -10.35 -7.67 -1.22
N ALA A 292 -10.33 -8.89 -0.70
CA ALA A 292 -11.16 -9.29 0.43
C ALA A 292 -10.80 -8.41 1.64
N TRP A 293 -11.79 -7.71 2.18
CA TRP A 293 -11.59 -6.85 3.33
C TRP A 293 -11.99 -7.62 4.59
N PRO A 294 -11.08 -7.88 5.55
CA PRO A 294 -11.43 -8.63 6.75
C PRO A 294 -12.64 -8.10 7.52
N LEU A 295 -12.86 -6.77 7.49
CA LEU A 295 -14.02 -6.14 8.11
C LEU A 295 -15.35 -6.48 7.41
N ALA A 296 -15.31 -6.87 6.15
CA ALA A 296 -16.49 -7.14 5.33
C ALA A 296 -17.02 -8.57 5.48
N SER A 297 -16.23 -9.52 6.00
CA SER A 297 -16.63 -10.93 6.03
C SER A 297 -16.43 -11.58 7.39
N SER A 298 -17.43 -12.34 7.81
CA SER A 298 -17.41 -13.15 9.04
C SER A 298 -16.52 -14.38 8.95
N ILE A 299 -16.19 -14.84 7.74
CA ILE A 299 -15.33 -16.00 7.51
C ILE A 299 -13.91 -15.51 7.24
N GLN A 300 -13.01 -15.84 8.18
CA GLN A 300 -11.60 -15.47 8.11
C GLN A 300 -10.73 -16.69 8.50
N PRO A 301 -9.56 -16.89 7.86
CA PRO A 301 -9.09 -16.20 6.66
C PRO A 301 -9.96 -16.56 5.43
N PRO A 302 -9.90 -15.77 4.34
CA PRO A 302 -10.55 -16.13 3.09
C PRO A 302 -10.05 -17.48 2.55
N THR A 303 -10.96 -18.29 1.98
CA THR A 303 -10.67 -19.60 1.37
C THR A 303 -11.11 -19.63 -0.09
N LEU A 304 -10.81 -20.73 -0.82
CA LEU A 304 -11.31 -20.90 -2.19
C LEU A 304 -12.85 -20.95 -2.25
N ASP A 305 -13.47 -21.61 -1.27
CA ASP A 305 -14.95 -21.72 -1.18
C ASP A 305 -15.60 -20.44 -0.65
N HIS A 306 -14.85 -19.68 0.17
CA HIS A 306 -15.29 -18.42 0.77
C HIS A 306 -14.22 -17.35 0.56
N PRO A 307 -14.15 -16.74 -0.64
CA PRO A 307 -13.07 -15.82 -1.02
C PRO A 307 -13.09 -14.47 -0.26
N GLY A 308 -14.00 -14.31 0.70
CA GLY A 308 -14.22 -13.10 1.47
C GLY A 308 -15.10 -12.09 0.74
N GLU A 309 -15.61 -11.13 1.50
CA GLU A 309 -16.35 -9.99 0.98
C GLU A 309 -15.41 -8.81 0.73
N THR A 310 -15.79 -7.95 -0.22
CA THR A 310 -14.93 -6.88 -0.74
C THR A 310 -15.41 -5.49 -0.34
N ASN A 311 -16.59 -5.40 0.27
CA ASN A 311 -17.19 -4.16 0.72
C ASN A 311 -17.90 -4.37 2.05
N ALA A 312 -17.82 -3.38 2.94
CA ALA A 312 -18.49 -3.39 4.24
C ALA A 312 -19.56 -2.29 4.31
N SER A 313 -20.55 -2.44 5.21
CA SER A 313 -21.52 -1.36 5.45
C SER A 313 -20.85 -0.16 6.11
N LEU A 314 -21.36 1.03 5.79
CA LEU A 314 -20.82 2.27 6.35
C LEU A 314 -20.98 2.30 7.88
N THR A 315 -22.04 1.72 8.42
CA THR A 315 -22.22 1.57 9.88
C THR A 315 -21.09 0.75 10.50
N THR A 316 -20.78 -0.42 9.94
CA THR A 316 -19.71 -1.29 10.43
C THR A 316 -18.35 -0.58 10.40
N ILE A 317 -18.09 0.19 9.34
CA ILE A 317 -16.87 0.97 9.18
C ILE A 317 -16.78 2.08 10.24
N LEU A 318 -17.86 2.84 10.45
CA LEU A 318 -17.91 3.89 11.46
C LEU A 318 -17.72 3.34 12.86
N GLN A 319 -18.30 2.18 13.17
CA GLN A 319 -18.10 1.50 14.45
C GLN A 319 -16.66 1.04 14.64
N TYR A 320 -16.09 0.36 13.64
CA TYR A 320 -14.73 -0.18 13.71
C TYR A 320 -13.68 0.93 13.83
N PHE A 321 -13.81 2.00 13.04
CA PHE A 321 -12.87 3.13 13.04
C PHE A 321 -13.30 4.29 13.94
N ASN A 322 -14.24 4.09 14.86
CA ASN A 322 -14.70 5.13 15.77
C ASN A 322 -13.53 5.80 16.53
N GLY A 323 -12.49 5.04 16.90
CA GLY A 323 -11.30 5.56 17.55
C GLY A 323 -10.40 6.43 16.66
N CYS A 324 -10.47 6.29 15.34
CA CYS A 324 -9.73 7.12 14.38
C CYS A 324 -10.50 8.39 13.98
N MET A 325 -11.78 8.52 14.31
CA MET A 325 -12.58 9.68 13.91
C MET A 325 -12.00 10.98 14.48
N PRO A 326 -12.09 12.13 13.77
CA PRO A 326 -11.40 13.37 14.14
C PRO A 326 -11.64 13.87 15.58
N ASN A 327 -12.82 13.60 16.15
CA ASN A 327 -13.16 14.01 17.52
C ASN A 327 -12.77 13.00 18.61
N ASN A 328 -12.38 11.79 18.21
CA ASN A 328 -12.12 10.67 19.12
C ASN A 328 -10.64 10.30 19.16
N TYR A 329 -9.90 10.57 18.08
CA TYR A 329 -8.49 10.25 17.98
C TYR A 329 -7.62 11.23 18.77
N ASP A 330 -6.89 10.72 19.76
CA ASP A 330 -5.93 11.51 20.53
C ASP A 330 -4.50 11.34 19.97
N ASN A 331 -4.17 12.16 18.98
CA ASN A 331 -2.84 12.16 18.37
C ASN A 331 -1.72 12.50 19.36
N ASN A 332 -2.01 13.30 20.40
CA ASN A 332 -1.00 13.62 21.42
C ASN A 332 -0.69 12.40 22.27
N LYS A 333 -1.70 11.58 22.60
CA LYS A 333 -1.50 10.31 23.30
C LYS A 333 -0.72 9.31 22.47
N VAL A 334 -1.09 9.11 21.21
CA VAL A 334 -0.44 8.11 20.32
C VAL A 334 0.98 8.53 19.97
N CYS A 335 1.16 9.78 19.54
CA CYS A 335 2.41 10.25 18.97
C CYS A 335 3.28 11.07 19.92
N SER A 336 2.78 11.44 21.11
CA SER A 336 3.48 12.33 22.05
C SER A 336 3.95 13.63 21.37
N LEU A 337 3.09 14.22 20.55
CA LEU A 337 3.34 15.55 20.00
C LEU A 337 3.46 16.53 21.17
N HIS A 338 4.56 17.28 21.21
CA HIS A 338 4.75 18.31 22.23
C HIS A 338 3.53 19.25 22.23
N LYS A 339 2.93 19.47 23.40
CA LYS A 339 2.18 20.71 23.64
C LYS A 339 3.17 21.85 23.41
N THR A 340 3.16 22.44 22.23
CA THR A 340 3.73 23.76 22.01
C THR A 340 2.90 24.71 22.85
N PHE A 341 3.46 25.09 24.00
CA PHE A 341 2.93 26.15 24.86
C PHE A 341 3.12 27.52 24.21
#